data_AF-A0A527XDN3-F1
#
_entry.id   AF-A0A527XDN3-F1
#
_cell.length_a   1.000
_cell.length_b   1.000
_cell.length_c   1.000
_cell.angle_alpha   90.00
_cell.angle_beta   90.00
_cell.angle_gamma   90.00
#
_symmetry.space_group_name_H-M   'P 1'
#
loop_
_entity.id
_entity.type
_entity.pdbx_description
1 polymer ?
#
loop_
_entity_poly.entity_id
_entity_poly.type
_entity_poly.pdbx_seq_one_letter_code
_entity_poly.pdbx_strand_id
1 'polypeptide(L)' 'SGWRAWLAAQDIDYRPRPQDRRFEDYNLVLDAAAHGLGIALARPPLTADQLQSGRIVAVDERVALNPVSYWMD' A
#
# COMPACT_ATOMS: atom_id res chain seq x y z
N SER A 1 2.29 -10.01 -3.84
CA SER A 1 1.51 -8.79 -3.55
C SER A 1 2.38 -7.84 -2.76
N GLY A 2 2.10 -6.52 -2.81
CA GLY A 2 2.86 -5.52 -2.04
C GLY A 2 2.94 -5.84 -0.55
N TRP A 3 1.82 -6.26 0.06
CA TRP A 3 1.76 -6.63 1.48
C TRP A 3 2.73 -7.74 1.89
N ARG A 4 2.89 -8.78 1.04
CA ARG A 4 3.85 -9.85 1.34
C ARG A 4 5.29 -9.34 1.32
N ALA A 5 5.65 -8.49 0.36
CA ALA A 5 6.99 -7.92 0.28
C ALA A 5 7.28 -6.96 1.43
N TRP A 6 6.32 -6.09 1.77
CA TRP A 6 6.47 -5.17 2.90
C TRP A 6 6.59 -5.91 4.24
N LEU A 7 5.75 -6.92 4.49
CA LEU A 7 5.82 -7.72 5.74
C LEU A 7 7.07 -8.60 5.80
N ALA A 8 7.49 -9.20 4.68
CA ALA A 8 8.73 -9.98 4.64
C ALA A 8 9.97 -9.11 4.92
N ALA A 9 9.98 -7.84 4.49
CA ALA A 9 11.06 -6.90 4.82
C ALA A 9 11.14 -6.58 6.33
N GLN A 10 10.11 -6.94 7.10
CA GLN A 10 10.06 -6.81 8.56
C GLN A 10 10.12 -8.19 9.26
N ASP A 11 10.61 -9.23 8.56
CA ASP A 11 10.70 -10.62 9.04
C ASP A 11 9.35 -11.26 9.44
N ILE A 12 8.25 -10.82 8.82
CA ILE A 12 6.90 -11.34 9.08
C ILE A 12 6.43 -12.23 7.91
N ASP A 13 6.15 -13.51 8.19
CA ASP A 13 5.52 -14.44 7.23
C ASP A 13 4.03 -14.12 7.06
N TYR A 14 3.71 -13.34 6.02
CA TYR A 14 2.33 -12.96 5.71
C TYR A 14 1.57 -14.02 4.91
N ARG A 15 0.50 -14.53 5.53
CA ARG A 15 -0.47 -15.45 4.92
C ARG A 15 -1.81 -14.73 4.71
N PRO A 16 -2.18 -14.42 3.45
CA PRO A 16 -3.45 -13.77 3.16
C PRO A 16 -4.63 -14.59 3.66
N ARG A 17 -5.62 -13.91 4.26
CA ARG A 17 -6.87 -14.55 4.69
C ARG A 17 -7.94 -14.39 3.61
N PRO A 18 -8.93 -15.30 3.51
CA PRO A 18 -10.04 -15.16 2.56
C PRO A 18 -10.87 -13.87 2.74
N GLN A 19 -10.79 -13.26 3.92
CA GLN A 19 -11.53 -12.05 4.30
C GLN A 19 -10.81 -10.76 3.89
N ASP A 20 -9.53 -10.85 3.53
CA ASP A 20 -8.71 -9.69 3.20
C ASP A 20 -9.21 -9.10 1.87
N ARG A 21 -9.65 -7.84 1.90
CA ARG A 21 -10.14 -7.17 0.71
C ARG A 21 -8.99 -6.91 -0.26
N ARG A 22 -9.21 -7.28 -1.52
CA ARG A 22 -8.30 -6.99 -2.63
C ARG A 22 -9.07 -6.17 -3.65
N PHE A 23 -8.42 -5.12 -4.11
CA PHE A 23 -8.90 -4.31 -5.22
C PHE A 23 -7.83 -4.36 -6.30
N GLU A 24 -8.27 -4.49 -7.55
CA GLU A 24 -7.37 -4.54 -8.71
C GLU A 24 -6.83 -3.14 -9.07
N ASP A 25 -7.59 -2.10 -8.75
CA ASP A 25 -7.22 -0.71 -9.04
C ASP A 25 -6.61 -0.01 -7.82
N TYR A 26 -5.49 0.67 -8.04
CA TYR A 26 -4.75 1.36 -6.99
C TYR A 26 -5.45 2.61 -6.45
N ASN A 27 -6.09 3.39 -7.31
CA ASN A 27 -6.85 4.56 -6.89
C ASN A 27 -8.05 4.12 -6.04
N LEU A 28 -8.70 3.01 -6.42
CA LEU A 28 -9.77 2.43 -5.61
C LEU A 28 -9.29 1.99 -4.22
N VAL A 29 -8.07 1.43 -4.11
CA VAL A 29 -7.45 1.12 -2.80
C VAL A 29 -7.26 2.38 -1.97
N LEU A 30 -6.73 3.45 -2.56
CA LEU A 30 -6.47 4.71 -1.84
C LEU A 30 -7.77 5.39 -1.42
N ASP A 31 -8.79 5.41 -2.29
CA ASP A 31 -10.11 5.93 -1.97
C ASP A 31 -10.75 5.15 -0.82
N ALA A 32 -10.68 3.82 -0.84
CA ALA A 32 -11.18 3.00 0.25
C ALA A 32 -10.49 3.32 1.58
N ALA A 33 -9.17 3.52 1.57
CA ALA A 33 -8.42 3.92 2.77
C ALA A 33 -8.83 5.32 3.26
N ALA A 34 -8.96 6.30 2.35
CA ALA A 34 -9.41 7.66 2.66
C ALA A 34 -10.84 7.69 3.25
N HIS A 35 -11.70 6.75 2.88
CA HIS A 35 -13.04 6.58 3.43
C HIS A 35 -13.11 5.69 4.70
N GLY A 36 -11.96 5.34 5.29
CA GLY A 36 -11.91 4.61 6.57
C GLY A 36 -12.18 3.11 6.46
N LEU A 37 -12.08 2.52 5.27
CA LEU A 37 -12.31 1.08 5.07
C LEU A 37 -11.08 0.21 5.40
N GLY A 38 -9.97 0.81 5.83
CA GLY A 38 -8.76 0.11 6.26
C GLY A 38 -7.48 0.87 5.96
N ILE A 39 -6.37 0.13 5.93
CA ILE A 39 -5.03 0.64 5.59
C ILE A 39 -4.62 0.15 4.20
N ALA A 40 -3.83 0.97 3.51
CA ALA A 40 -3.31 0.69 2.18
C ALA A 40 -1.79 0.89 2.13
N LEU A 41 -1.10 0.10 1.32
CA LEU A 41 0.30 0.38 0.98
C LEU A 41 0.35 1.49 -0.07
N ALA A 42 0.82 2.66 0.37
CA ALA A 42 1.09 3.80 -0.48
C ALA A 42 2.33 3.56 -1.37
N ARG A 43 2.33 4.16 -2.57
CA ARG A 43 3.39 4.08 -3.58
C ARG A 43 3.75 5.48 -4.05
N PRO A 44 4.76 6.12 -3.45
CA PRO A 44 5.31 7.37 -3.98
C PRO A 44 5.84 7.19 -5.41
N PRO A 45 5.69 8.20 -6.30
CA PRO A 45 5.12 9.54 -6.04
C PRO A 45 3.59 9.61 -6.11
N LEU A 46 2.90 8.53 -6.49
CA LEU A 46 1.44 8.54 -6.78
C LEU A 46 0.57 8.96 -5.59
N THR A 47 1.07 8.85 -4.36
CA THR A 47 0.36 9.24 -3.14
C THR A 47 0.73 10.61 -2.59
N ALA A 48 1.64 11.35 -3.23
CA ALA A 48 2.16 12.61 -2.71
C ALA A 48 1.05 13.65 -2.46
N ASP A 49 0.19 13.90 -3.45
CA ASP A 49 -0.90 14.89 -3.35
C ASP A 49 -1.93 14.51 -2.27
N GLN A 50 -2.20 13.22 -2.13
CA GLN A 50 -3.16 12.68 -1.14
C GLN A 50 -2.63 12.85 0.30
N LEU A 51 -1.31 12.67 0.49
CA LEU A 51 -0.64 12.92 1.76
C LEU A 51 -0.56 14.43 2.06
N GLN A 52 -0.20 15.25 1.06
CA GLN A 52 -0.07 16.69 1.21
C GLN A 52 -1.42 17.36 1.54
N SER A 53 -2.52 16.89 0.94
CA SER A 53 -3.88 17.36 1.24
C SER A 53 -4.44 16.84 2.57
N GLY A 54 -3.76 15.89 3.23
CA GLY A 54 -4.26 15.24 4.45
C GLY A 54 -5.44 14.29 4.22
N ARG A 55 -5.75 13.96 2.95
CA ARG A 55 -6.81 13.01 2.61
C ARG A 55 -6.49 11.60 3.11
N ILE A 56 -5.21 11.27 3.14
CA ILE A 56 -4.67 10.09 3.82
C ILE A 56 -3.50 10.53 4.70
N VAL A 57 -3.17 9.70 5.68
CA VAL A 57 -2.02 9.92 6.57
C VAL A 57 -1.16 8.66 6.59
N ALA A 58 0.16 8.83 6.72
CA ALA A 58 1.05 7.72 6.99
C ALA A 58 0.83 7.23 8.42
N VAL A 59 0.50 5.94 8.57
CA VAL A 59 0.27 5.32 9.88
C VAL A 59 1.51 4.61 10.44
N ASP A 60 2.51 4.39 9.60
CA ASP A 60 3.79 3.74 9.93
C ASP A 60 4.88 4.30 8.99
N GLU A 61 6.12 4.35 9.47
CA GLU A 61 7.27 4.89 8.75
C GLU A 61 8.05 3.84 7.95
N ARG A 62 7.80 2.54 8.19
CA ARG A 62 8.49 1.45 7.50
C ARG A 62 8.12 1.43 6.03
N VAL A 63 9.14 1.30 5.19
CA VAL A 63 9.01 1.17 3.74
C VAL A 63 9.73 -0.08 3.26
N ALA A 64 9.31 -0.57 2.10
CA ALA A 64 9.98 -1.68 1.42
C ALA A 64 10.09 -1.36 -0.07
N LEU A 65 11.13 -1.89 -0.72
CA LEU A 65 11.26 -1.80 -2.16
C LEU A 65 10.07 -2.47 -2.83
N ASN A 66 9.51 -1.82 -3.84
CA ASN A 66 8.44 -2.41 -4.61
C ASN A 66 9.00 -3.60 -5.41
N PRO A 67 8.52 -4.84 -5.19
CA PRO A 67 9.01 -6.01 -5.92
C PRO A 67 8.63 -5.99 -7.41
N VAL A 68 7.71 -5.11 -7.82
CA VAL A 68 7.32 -4.89 -9.21
C VAL A 68 7.80 -3.50 -9.62
N SER A 69 9.11 -3.37 -9.77
CA SER A 69 9.73 -2.20 -10.39
C SER A 69 9.82 -2.49 -11.89
N TYR A 70 8.92 -1.90 -12.67
CA TYR A 70 9.01 -1.94 -14.13
C TYR A 70 10.07 -0.92 -14.54
N TRP A 71 11.30 -1.36 -14.76
CA TRP A 71 12.27 -0.62 -15.54
C TRP A 71 12.01 -0.95 -17.01
N MET A 72 11.68 0.06 -17.82
CA MET A 72 11.97 -0.01 -19.24
C MET A 72 13.46 0.31 -19.36
N ASP A 73 14.27 -0.68 -19.74
CA ASP A 73 15.60 -0.45 -20.30
C ASP A 73 15.49 0.27 -21.66
#